data_AF-A0A3T0RRU5-F1
#
_entry.id   AF-A0A3T0RRU5-F1
#
_cell.length_a   1.000
_cell.length_b   1.000
_cell.length_c   1.000
_cell.angle_alpha   90.00
_cell.angle_beta   90.00
_cell.angle_gamma   90.00
#
_symmetry.space_group_name_H-M   'P 1'
#
loop_
_entity.id
_entity.type
_entity.pdbx_description
1 polymer ?
#
loop_
_entity_poly.entity_id
_entity_poly.type
_entity_poly.pdbx_seq_one_letter_code
_entity_poly.pdbx_strand_id
1 'polypeptide(L)'
;MGLVACNYSNRNSEMPAALTEERINQLALESNYESVSAKVITGQCLQCHSAAGGNKGDLNLETYQNVRANLNQIMYRVLEAKDMPRGGLSGDDYALLEMWLSSGAPEKNTLTGPVSVLKGPFNWLAIKDQILKRNCLDCHSSVTPEAGLDLSDYDQFKNNYAKIFDRTFVKQDMPPEPYDGLNASEKQALLKWISQGFPK
;
A
#
# COMPACT_ATOMS: atom_id res chain seq x y z
N MET A 1 -27.32 16.66 -29.85
CA MET A 1 -26.03 16.08 -30.29
C MET A 1 -25.04 17.24 -30.22
N GLY A 2 -24.28 17.43 -29.14
CA GLY A 2 -23.09 16.64 -28.74
C GLY A 2 -21.88 17.24 -29.49
N LEU A 3 -20.82 17.77 -28.89
CA LEU A 3 -20.14 17.44 -27.63
C LEU A 3 -19.44 18.70 -27.07
N VAL A 4 -19.49 18.89 -25.75
CA VAL A 4 -18.69 19.87 -25.03
C VAL A 4 -17.33 19.24 -24.75
N ALA A 5 -16.25 19.86 -25.23
CA ALA A 5 -14.88 19.47 -24.92
C ALA A 5 -14.52 20.00 -23.52
N CYS A 6 -14.18 19.09 -22.60
CA CYS A 6 -13.67 19.46 -21.28
C CYS A 6 -12.26 20.03 -21.42
N ASN A 7 -12.14 21.34 -21.16
CA ASN A 7 -10.90 22.08 -21.09
C ASN A 7 -10.20 21.77 -19.75
N TYR A 8 -9.19 20.90 -19.77
CA TYR A 8 -8.36 20.61 -18.60
C TYR A 8 -7.40 21.79 -18.38
N SER A 9 -7.86 22.78 -17.60
CA SER A 9 -6.98 23.82 -17.08
C SER A 9 -6.09 23.20 -16.00
N ASN A 10 -4.85 22.87 -16.40
CA ASN A 10 -3.75 22.53 -15.50
C ASN A 10 -3.51 23.70 -14.53
N ARG A 11 -4.08 23.61 -13.33
CA ARG A 11 -3.48 24.26 -12.16
C ARG A 11 -2.43 23.32 -11.63
N ASN A 12 -1.18 23.70 -11.90
CA ASN A 12 0.03 23.14 -11.32
C ASN A 12 -0.12 22.99 -9.79
N SER A 13 -0.42 21.79 -9.31
CA SER A 13 0.24 21.27 -8.12
C SER A 13 1.47 20.53 -8.64
N GLU A 14 2.56 21.27 -8.83
CA GLU A 14 3.87 20.72 -9.11
C GLU A 14 4.16 19.61 -8.09
N MET A 15 4.31 18.38 -8.58
CA MET A 15 5.05 17.37 -7.84
C MET A 15 6.41 18.00 -7.50
N PRO A 16 6.87 17.92 -6.24
CA PRO A 16 8.19 18.44 -5.92
C PRO A 16 9.23 17.75 -6.80
N ALA A 17 10.34 18.45 -7.05
CA ALA A 17 11.54 17.89 -7.67
C ALA A 17 11.77 16.45 -7.16
N ALA A 18 12.02 15.51 -8.08
CA ALA A 18 12.15 14.10 -7.78
C ALA A 18 12.97 13.89 -6.49
N LEU A 19 12.37 13.23 -5.50
CA LEU A 19 12.99 12.98 -4.20
C LEU A 19 14.39 12.37 -4.40
N THR A 20 15.37 12.85 -3.66
CA THR A 20 16.73 12.28 -3.71
C THR A 20 16.74 10.86 -3.14
N GLU A 21 17.71 10.04 -3.56
CA GLU A 21 17.88 8.68 -3.02
C GLU A 21 18.09 8.70 -1.50
N GLU A 22 18.80 9.70 -0.99
CA GLU A 22 18.96 9.94 0.45
C GLU A 22 17.61 10.19 1.15
N ARG A 23 16.75 11.03 0.57
CA ARG A 23 15.43 11.31 1.14
C ARG A 23 14.51 10.08 1.10
N ILE A 24 14.58 9.28 0.04
CA ILE A 24 13.85 8.00 -0.06
C ILE A 24 14.28 7.05 1.06
N ASN A 25 15.58 6.92 1.30
CA ASN A 25 16.11 6.07 2.36
C ASN A 25 15.67 6.55 3.75
N GLN A 26 15.64 7.86 3.98
CA GLN A 26 15.13 8.42 5.23
C GLN A 26 13.64 8.12 5.41
N LEU A 27 12.81 8.34 4.39
CA LEU A 27 11.39 8.02 4.44
C LEU A 27 11.14 6.54 4.71
N ALA A 28 12.00 5.66 4.19
CA ALA A 28 11.91 4.22 4.46
C ALA A 28 12.09 3.93 5.95
N LEU A 29 13.11 4.51 6.58
CA LEU A 29 13.35 4.36 8.03
C LEU A 29 12.20 4.94 8.89
N GLU A 30 11.49 5.94 8.36
CA GLU A 30 10.33 6.55 8.99
C GLU A 30 9.00 5.86 8.62
N SER A 31 9.00 4.82 7.78
CA SER A 31 7.77 4.18 7.28
C SER A 31 7.11 3.25 8.31
N ASN A 32 6.68 3.83 9.43
CA ASN A 32 5.97 3.18 10.53
C ASN A 32 4.76 4.03 10.99
N TYR A 33 3.86 3.42 11.76
CA TYR A 33 2.64 4.10 12.18
C TYR A 33 2.91 5.33 13.05
N GLU A 34 3.92 5.30 13.93
CA GLU A 34 4.24 6.45 14.79
C GLU A 34 4.56 7.70 13.97
N SER A 35 5.45 7.56 12.98
CA SER A 35 5.88 8.67 12.12
C SER A 35 4.75 9.16 11.21
N VAL A 36 3.99 8.25 10.62
CA VAL A 36 2.85 8.58 9.75
C VAL A 36 1.72 9.22 10.56
N SER A 37 1.48 8.73 11.77
CA SER A 37 0.46 9.29 12.65
C SER A 37 0.79 10.74 12.98
N ALA A 38 2.02 10.98 13.44
CA ALA A 38 2.49 12.30 13.84
C ALA A 38 2.52 13.30 12.66
N LYS A 39 3.03 12.89 11.49
CA LYS A 39 3.25 13.80 10.35
C LYS A 39 2.01 13.98 9.48
N VAL A 40 1.20 12.93 9.34
CA VAL A 40 0.08 12.91 8.38
C VAL A 40 -1.27 12.82 9.09
N ILE A 41 -1.51 11.75 9.87
CA ILE A 41 -2.85 11.44 10.37
C ILE A 41 -3.35 12.52 11.33
N THR A 42 -2.56 12.89 12.33
CA THR A 42 -2.96 13.86 13.37
C THR A 42 -3.29 15.23 12.77
N GLY A 43 -2.41 15.76 11.91
CA GLY A 43 -2.57 17.10 11.36
C GLY A 43 -3.61 17.19 10.24
N GLN A 44 -3.69 16.16 9.39
CA GLN A 44 -4.41 16.24 8.12
C GLN A 44 -5.72 15.45 8.11
N CYS A 45 -5.81 14.37 8.88
CA CYS A 45 -6.96 13.46 8.85
C CYS A 45 -7.90 13.65 10.05
N LEU A 46 -7.34 13.81 11.26
CA LEU A 46 -8.13 13.82 12.51
C LEU A 46 -8.98 15.08 12.71
N GLN A 47 -8.79 16.12 11.91
CA GLN A 47 -9.70 17.28 11.94
C GLN A 47 -11.15 16.91 11.56
N CYS A 48 -11.33 15.83 10.81
CA CYS A 48 -12.64 15.33 10.38
C CYS A 48 -12.88 13.87 10.78
N HIS A 49 -11.85 13.03 10.78
CA HIS A 49 -11.96 11.59 11.03
C HIS A 49 -11.55 11.22 12.46
N SER A 50 -12.05 11.96 13.45
CA SER A 50 -11.86 11.70 14.88
C SER A 50 -13.17 11.92 15.62
N ALA A 51 -13.25 11.47 16.88
CA ALA A 51 -14.42 11.73 17.71
C ALA A 51 -14.70 13.24 17.82
N ALA A 52 -13.65 14.05 18.03
CA ALA A 52 -13.76 15.50 18.07
C ALA A 52 -14.10 16.14 16.70
N GLY A 53 -13.63 15.54 15.61
CA GLY A 53 -13.92 15.96 14.23
C GLY A 53 -15.29 15.51 13.70
N GLY A 54 -16.07 14.78 14.52
CA GLY A 54 -17.41 14.30 14.19
C GLY A 54 -17.44 13.02 13.36
N ASN A 55 -16.33 12.27 13.30
CA ASN A 55 -16.20 11.01 12.54
C ASN A 55 -16.78 11.09 11.13
N LYS A 56 -16.42 12.11 10.35
CA LYS A 56 -17.04 12.35 9.04
C LYS A 56 -16.96 11.13 8.13
N GLY A 57 -18.09 10.77 7.52
CA GLY A 57 -18.21 9.55 6.71
C GLY A 57 -18.16 8.27 7.54
N ASP A 58 -18.64 8.34 8.79
CA ASP A 58 -18.65 7.25 9.77
C ASP A 58 -17.26 6.62 10.00
N LEU A 59 -16.21 7.43 9.85
CA LEU A 59 -14.83 7.00 9.90
C LEU A 59 -14.08 7.68 11.06
N ASN A 60 -13.48 6.86 11.91
CA ASN A 60 -12.58 7.27 12.98
C ASN A 60 -11.18 6.73 12.67
N LEU A 61 -10.14 7.55 12.83
CA LEU A 61 -8.74 7.21 12.53
C LEU A 61 -7.81 7.46 13.74
N GLU A 62 -8.35 7.56 14.96
CA GLU A 62 -7.59 7.93 16.16
C GLU A 62 -6.65 6.83 16.65
N THR A 63 -6.89 5.57 16.25
CA THR A 63 -6.09 4.42 16.66
C THR A 63 -5.50 3.71 15.45
N TYR A 64 -4.37 3.04 15.66
CA TYR A 64 -3.76 2.20 14.62
C TYR A 64 -4.75 1.15 14.11
N GLN A 65 -5.49 0.50 14.99
CA GLN A 65 -6.46 -0.53 14.65
C GLN A 65 -7.58 0.03 13.74
N ASN A 66 -8.06 1.24 14.01
CA ASN A 66 -9.07 1.88 13.18
C ASN A 66 -8.50 2.28 11.81
N VAL A 67 -7.29 2.83 11.77
CA VAL A 67 -6.59 3.14 10.50
C VAL A 67 -6.38 1.86 9.70
N ARG A 68 -5.93 0.79 10.36
CA ARG A 68 -5.67 -0.53 9.79
C ARG A 68 -6.91 -1.14 9.15
N ALA A 69 -8.05 -1.07 9.84
CA ALA A 69 -9.32 -1.57 9.33
C ALA A 69 -9.80 -0.82 8.08
N ASN A 70 -9.29 0.39 7.81
CA ASN A 70 -9.74 1.27 6.73
C ASN A 70 -8.67 1.54 5.67
N LEU A 71 -7.59 0.74 5.61
CA LEU A 71 -6.47 0.98 4.69
C LEU A 71 -6.88 1.06 3.22
N ASN A 72 -7.78 0.18 2.75
CA ASN A 72 -8.25 0.20 1.36
C ASN A 72 -8.90 1.54 1.01
N GLN A 73 -9.71 2.07 1.93
CA GLN A 73 -10.35 3.36 1.73
C GLN A 73 -9.33 4.50 1.78
N ILE A 74 -8.37 4.46 2.70
CA ILE A 74 -7.29 5.46 2.78
C ILE A 74 -6.45 5.46 1.49
N MET A 75 -5.99 4.29 1.04
CA MET A 75 -5.22 4.14 -0.19
C MET A 75 -5.99 4.69 -1.39
N TYR A 76 -7.25 4.27 -1.56
CA TYR A 76 -8.06 4.75 -2.68
C TYR A 76 -8.29 6.26 -2.63
N ARG A 77 -8.72 6.81 -1.49
CA ARG A 77 -9.09 8.23 -1.40
C ARG A 77 -7.88 9.16 -1.48
N VAL A 78 -6.75 8.76 -0.91
CA VAL A 78 -5.55 9.61 -0.84
C VAL A 78 -4.63 9.43 -2.04
N LEU A 79 -4.36 8.19 -2.47
CA LEU A 79 -3.36 7.92 -3.51
C LEU A 79 -3.96 7.89 -4.92
N GLU A 80 -5.16 7.30 -5.08
CA GLU A 80 -5.78 7.11 -6.38
C GLU A 80 -6.72 8.27 -6.75
N ALA A 81 -7.78 8.47 -5.96
CA ALA A 81 -8.77 9.51 -6.19
C ALA A 81 -8.24 10.91 -5.87
N LYS A 82 -7.25 11.00 -4.96
CA LYS A 82 -6.60 12.24 -4.50
C LYS A 82 -7.59 13.31 -4.06
N ASP A 83 -8.71 12.89 -3.48
CA ASP A 83 -9.79 13.76 -3.02
C ASP A 83 -9.79 13.95 -1.49
N MET A 84 -8.84 13.31 -0.80
CA MET A 84 -8.57 13.46 0.63
C MET A 84 -7.06 13.60 0.90
N PRO A 85 -6.69 14.39 1.91
CA PRO A 85 -7.54 15.29 2.70
C PRO A 85 -7.97 16.52 1.87
N ARG A 86 -8.97 17.26 2.37
CA ARG A 86 -9.37 18.54 1.73
C ARG A 86 -8.20 19.52 1.78
N GLY A 87 -7.68 19.91 0.62
CA GLY A 87 -6.47 20.75 0.52
C GLY A 87 -5.21 19.97 0.11
N GLY A 88 -5.30 18.63 0.05
CA GLY A 88 -4.19 17.76 -0.37
C GLY A 88 -3.13 17.56 0.71
N LEU A 89 -2.20 16.64 0.44
CA LEU A 89 -0.99 16.45 1.24
C LEU A 89 0.17 17.22 0.62
N SER A 90 1.13 17.60 1.46
CA SER A 90 2.44 18.00 0.95
C SER A 90 3.11 16.82 0.24
N GLY A 91 4.05 17.08 -0.67
CA GLY A 91 4.72 15.99 -1.39
C GLY A 91 5.49 15.03 -0.47
N ASP A 92 6.07 15.53 0.62
CA ASP A 92 6.77 14.71 1.61
C ASP A 92 5.80 13.86 2.44
N ASP A 93 4.66 14.43 2.87
CA ASP A 93 3.63 13.69 3.61
C ASP A 93 2.98 12.63 2.73
N TYR A 94 2.74 12.97 1.46
CA TYR A 94 2.25 12.03 0.46
C TYR A 94 3.24 10.88 0.27
N ALA A 95 4.53 11.18 0.08
CA ALA A 95 5.56 10.17 -0.12
C ALA A 95 5.73 9.27 1.11
N LEU A 96 5.69 9.84 2.32
CA LEU A 96 5.74 9.07 3.56
C LEU A 96 4.52 8.14 3.69
N LEU A 97 3.32 8.66 3.44
CA LEU A 97 2.09 7.88 3.52
C LEU A 97 2.06 6.79 2.44
N GLU A 98 2.39 7.12 1.20
CA GLU A 98 2.50 6.16 0.09
C GLU A 98 3.52 5.07 0.44
N MET A 99 4.68 5.44 0.96
CA MET A 99 5.71 4.48 1.34
C MET A 99 5.24 3.55 2.46
N TRP A 100 4.64 4.09 3.52
CA TRP A 100 4.10 3.30 4.62
C TRP A 100 2.94 2.41 4.19
N LEU A 101 2.00 2.91 3.38
CA LEU A 101 0.92 2.08 2.82
C LEU A 101 1.52 0.99 1.91
N SER A 102 2.55 1.32 1.13
CA SER A 102 3.24 0.38 0.25
C SER A 102 4.05 -0.68 1.00
N SER A 103 4.54 -0.39 2.20
CA SER A 103 5.15 -1.38 3.10
C SER A 103 4.12 -2.22 3.85
N GLY A 104 2.83 -2.06 3.50
CA GLY A 104 1.70 -2.73 4.13
C GLY A 104 1.40 -2.19 5.51
N ALA A 105 1.57 -0.87 5.70
CA ALA A 105 1.18 -0.07 6.85
C ALA A 105 1.55 -0.71 8.21
N PRO A 106 2.83 -1.03 8.45
CA PRO A 106 3.24 -1.69 9.67
C PRO A 106 3.12 -0.73 10.89
N GLU A 107 2.71 -1.28 12.04
CA GLU A 107 2.62 -0.51 13.29
C GLU A 107 4.01 -0.04 13.74
N LYS A 108 4.98 -0.95 13.70
CA LYS A 108 6.39 -0.72 14.05
C LYS A 108 7.24 -0.74 12.79
N ASN A 109 8.41 -0.11 12.83
CA ASN A 109 9.34 -0.23 11.72
C ASN A 109 9.83 -1.69 11.61
N THR A 110 9.51 -2.35 10.50
CA THR A 110 9.92 -3.73 10.21
C THR A 110 11.11 -3.81 9.24
N LEU A 111 11.71 -2.68 8.86
CA LEU A 111 12.94 -2.65 8.07
C LEU A 111 14.15 -3.02 8.92
N THR A 112 14.33 -4.31 9.18
CA THR A 112 15.59 -4.84 9.70
C THR A 112 16.45 -5.29 8.52
N GLY A 113 17.12 -4.34 7.86
CA GLY A 113 18.09 -4.65 6.81
C GLY A 113 18.27 -3.52 5.81
N PRO A 114 19.37 -3.53 5.02
CA PRO A 114 19.52 -2.59 3.92
C PRO A 114 18.32 -2.74 2.99
N VAL A 115 17.68 -1.61 2.69
CA VAL A 115 16.49 -1.52 1.85
C VAL A 115 16.82 -2.10 0.47
N SER A 116 16.66 -3.41 0.32
CA SER A 116 16.70 -4.07 -0.97
C SER A 116 15.34 -3.82 -1.61
N VAL A 117 15.12 -2.56 -2.01
CA VAL A 117 14.00 -2.20 -2.87
C VAL A 117 14.11 -3.13 -4.07
N LEU A 118 13.16 -4.05 -4.22
CA LEU A 118 13.10 -4.86 -5.43
C LEU A 118 12.96 -3.88 -6.58
N LYS A 119 14.03 -3.69 -7.35
CA LYS A 119 14.02 -2.84 -8.54
C LYS A 119 13.41 -3.68 -9.66
N GLY A 120 12.46 -3.07 -10.39
CA GLY A 120 11.66 -3.76 -11.41
C GLY A 120 12.49 -4.42 -12.53
N PRO A 121 11.82 -5.07 -13.50
CA PRO A 121 10.40 -4.94 -13.82
C PRO A 121 9.47 -5.62 -12.81
N PHE A 122 8.36 -4.97 -12.48
CA PHE A 122 7.28 -5.56 -11.68
C PHE A 122 6.29 -6.22 -12.64
N ASN A 123 6.57 -7.46 -13.04
CA ASN A 123 5.72 -8.26 -13.90
C ASN A 123 5.47 -9.63 -13.27
N TRP A 124 4.59 -10.44 -13.88
CA TRP A 124 4.21 -11.73 -13.30
C TRP A 124 5.42 -12.62 -13.01
N LEU A 125 6.37 -12.69 -13.95
CA LEU A 125 7.56 -13.51 -13.79
C LEU A 125 8.38 -13.06 -12.57
N ALA A 126 8.66 -11.76 -12.44
CA ALA A 126 9.42 -11.22 -11.33
C ALA A 126 8.69 -11.39 -9.99
N ILE A 127 7.38 -11.13 -9.93
CA ILE A 127 6.58 -11.29 -8.71
C ILE A 127 6.52 -12.76 -8.28
N LYS A 128 6.27 -13.66 -9.23
CA LYS A 128 6.25 -15.10 -8.95
C LYS A 128 7.60 -15.56 -8.41
N ASP A 129 8.70 -15.12 -9.02
CA ASP A 129 10.04 -15.60 -8.68
C ASP A 129 10.59 -15.02 -7.38
N GLN A 130 10.39 -13.72 -7.15
CA GLN A 130 10.99 -13.00 -6.04
C GLN A 130 10.13 -13.04 -4.77
N ILE A 131 8.81 -13.21 -4.91
CA ILE A 131 7.88 -13.08 -3.79
C ILE A 131 7.09 -14.38 -3.60
N LEU A 132 6.34 -14.82 -4.62
CA LEU A 132 5.39 -15.93 -4.41
C LEU A 132 6.11 -17.24 -4.11
N LYS A 133 7.18 -17.56 -4.83
CA LYS A 133 7.96 -18.79 -4.63
C LYS A 133 8.40 -18.98 -3.18
N ARG A 134 8.91 -17.92 -2.55
CA ARG A 134 9.43 -17.96 -1.17
C ARG A 134 8.31 -17.92 -0.13
N ASN A 135 7.27 -17.12 -0.36
CA ASN A 135 6.35 -16.74 0.70
C ASN A 135 4.95 -17.37 0.56
N CYS A 136 4.64 -18.01 -0.56
CA CYS A 136 3.28 -18.45 -0.89
C CYS A 136 3.19 -19.86 -1.46
N LEU A 137 4.12 -20.25 -2.34
CA LEU A 137 3.97 -21.46 -3.16
C LEU A 137 4.23 -22.77 -2.42
N ASP A 138 4.76 -22.72 -1.19
CA ASP A 138 4.87 -23.93 -0.36
C ASP A 138 3.49 -24.50 -0.01
N CYS A 139 2.50 -23.62 0.21
CA CYS A 139 1.12 -23.97 0.60
C CYS A 139 0.06 -23.60 -0.44
N HIS A 140 0.37 -22.76 -1.45
CA HIS A 140 -0.59 -22.33 -2.46
C HIS A 140 -0.01 -22.51 -3.88
N SER A 141 0.22 -23.75 -4.27
CA SER A 141 0.70 -24.11 -5.61
C SER A 141 -0.21 -25.13 -6.30
N SER A 142 0.10 -25.46 -7.55
CA SER A 142 -0.57 -26.53 -8.29
C SER A 142 -0.43 -27.91 -7.62
N VAL A 143 0.60 -28.08 -6.79
CA VAL A 143 0.90 -29.34 -6.09
C VAL A 143 0.30 -29.32 -4.68
N THR A 144 0.35 -28.18 -4.01
CA THR A 144 -0.19 -27.93 -2.67
C THR A 144 -1.21 -26.79 -2.73
N PRO A 145 -2.45 -27.01 -3.17
CA PRO A 145 -3.45 -25.95 -3.28
C PRO A 145 -4.23 -25.81 -1.97
N GLU A 146 -3.59 -25.39 -0.87
CA GLU A 146 -4.32 -25.17 0.39
C GLU A 146 -5.45 -24.16 0.19
N ALA A 147 -6.59 -24.43 0.84
CA ALA A 147 -7.84 -23.72 0.63
C ALA A 147 -8.31 -23.66 -0.85
N GLY A 148 -7.84 -24.59 -1.69
CA GLY A 148 -8.18 -24.67 -3.12
C GLY A 148 -7.54 -23.59 -3.99
N LEU A 149 -6.46 -22.94 -3.52
CA LEU A 149 -5.84 -21.80 -4.17
C LEU A 149 -4.46 -22.16 -4.73
N ASP A 150 -4.26 -21.94 -6.02
CA ASP A 150 -2.96 -22.06 -6.69
C ASP A 150 -2.44 -20.68 -7.10
N LEU A 151 -1.49 -20.15 -6.32
CA LEU A 151 -0.84 -18.86 -6.60
C LEU A 151 0.34 -18.98 -7.56
N SER A 152 0.64 -20.19 -8.06
CA SER A 152 1.60 -20.37 -9.14
C SER A 152 0.96 -20.13 -10.51
N ASP A 153 -0.37 -20.04 -10.58
CA ASP A 153 -1.14 -19.65 -11.76
C ASP A 153 -1.51 -18.16 -11.71
N TYR A 154 -1.30 -17.47 -12.83
CA TYR A 154 -1.51 -16.02 -12.92
C TYR A 154 -3.00 -15.65 -12.81
N ASP A 155 -3.88 -16.41 -13.46
CA ASP A 155 -5.30 -16.07 -13.50
C ASP A 155 -5.96 -16.37 -12.15
N GLN A 156 -5.55 -17.45 -11.47
CA GLN A 156 -5.94 -17.73 -10.08
C GLN A 156 -5.50 -16.62 -9.12
N PHE A 157 -4.24 -16.14 -9.21
CA PHE A 157 -3.80 -15.00 -8.41
C PHE A 157 -4.69 -13.78 -8.68
N LYS A 158 -4.83 -13.41 -9.96
CA LYS A 158 -5.58 -12.21 -10.36
C LYS A 158 -7.04 -12.27 -9.94
N ASN A 159 -7.70 -13.41 -10.11
CA ASN A 159 -9.11 -13.57 -9.73
C ASN A 159 -9.32 -13.58 -8.21
N ASN A 160 -8.30 -13.92 -7.43
CA ASN A 160 -8.37 -13.97 -5.96
C ASN A 160 -7.64 -12.79 -5.27
N TYR A 161 -7.17 -11.79 -6.01
CA TYR A 161 -6.28 -10.75 -5.47
C TYR A 161 -6.87 -10.03 -4.26
N ALA A 162 -8.18 -9.76 -4.23
CA ALA A 162 -8.82 -9.07 -3.11
C ALA A 162 -8.72 -9.88 -1.80
N LYS A 163 -8.85 -11.21 -1.89
CA LYS A 163 -8.68 -12.12 -0.76
C LYS A 163 -7.21 -12.21 -0.33
N ILE A 164 -6.30 -12.34 -1.30
CA ILE A 164 -4.85 -12.34 -1.05
C ILE A 164 -4.46 -11.04 -0.35
N PHE A 165 -4.96 -9.92 -0.84
CA PHE A 165 -4.74 -8.59 -0.29
C PHE A 165 -5.24 -8.49 1.14
N ASP A 166 -6.48 -8.92 1.41
CA ASP A 166 -7.03 -8.95 2.76
C ASP A 166 -6.14 -9.75 3.74
N ARG A 167 -5.73 -10.96 3.36
CA ARG A 167 -4.90 -11.81 4.25
C ARG A 167 -3.48 -11.27 4.45
N THR A 168 -2.83 -10.78 3.39
CA THR A 168 -1.40 -10.39 3.44
C THR A 168 -1.17 -8.91 3.81
N PHE A 169 -2.09 -8.02 3.44
CA PHE A 169 -1.96 -6.56 3.61
C PHE A 169 -3.00 -5.95 4.54
N VAL A 170 -4.06 -6.64 4.95
CA VAL A 170 -5.02 -6.12 5.94
C VAL A 170 -4.84 -6.87 7.26
N LYS A 171 -5.12 -8.17 7.28
CA LYS A 171 -5.04 -9.04 8.46
C LYS A 171 -3.62 -9.43 8.84
N GLN A 172 -2.71 -9.50 7.87
CA GLN A 172 -1.32 -9.95 8.05
C GLN A 172 -1.23 -11.32 8.73
N ASP A 173 -2.18 -12.21 8.45
CA ASP A 173 -2.24 -13.57 8.99
C ASP A 173 -1.77 -14.63 7.98
N MET A 174 -1.19 -14.17 6.86
CA MET A 174 -0.61 -14.98 5.80
C MET A 174 0.72 -14.39 5.30
N PRO A 175 1.75 -15.24 5.08
CA PRO A 175 1.81 -16.66 5.42
C PRO A 175 1.71 -16.91 6.95
N PRO A 176 1.23 -18.10 7.39
CA PRO A 176 1.08 -18.41 8.80
C PRO A 176 2.44 -18.62 9.47
N GLU A 177 2.49 -18.63 10.80
CA GLU A 177 3.70 -19.08 11.53
C GLU A 177 4.11 -20.50 11.11
N PRO A 178 5.41 -20.83 10.99
CA PRO A 178 6.58 -20.02 11.36
C PRO A 178 7.19 -19.20 10.20
N TYR A 179 6.44 -18.90 9.14
CA TYR A 179 6.97 -18.13 8.01
C TYR A 179 7.07 -16.63 8.37
N ASP A 180 8.19 -15.99 8.01
CA ASP A 180 8.51 -14.59 8.38
C ASP A 180 7.57 -13.51 7.80
N GLY A 181 6.54 -13.90 7.05
CA GLY A 181 5.64 -12.97 6.37
C GLY A 181 6.29 -12.24 5.19
N LEU A 182 5.50 -11.48 4.43
CA LEU A 182 6.07 -10.57 3.43
C LEU A 182 6.71 -9.37 4.13
N ASN A 183 7.98 -9.10 3.79
CA ASN A 183 8.67 -7.89 4.24
C ASN A 183 8.16 -6.64 3.49
N ALA A 184 8.57 -5.46 3.94
CA ALA A 184 8.13 -4.18 3.39
C ALA A 184 8.45 -4.01 1.88
N SER A 185 9.61 -4.49 1.43
CA SER A 185 10.02 -4.37 0.01
C SER A 185 9.24 -5.33 -0.89
N GLU A 186 8.95 -6.54 -0.40
CA GLU A 186 8.09 -7.50 -1.10
C GLU A 186 6.65 -6.99 -1.19
N LYS A 187 6.11 -6.44 -0.09
CA LYS A 187 4.79 -5.79 -0.06
C LYS A 187 4.69 -4.65 -1.06
N GLN A 188 5.72 -3.80 -1.12
CA GLN A 188 5.78 -2.69 -2.07
C GLN A 188 5.82 -3.17 -3.53
N ALA A 189 6.65 -4.17 -3.82
CA ALA A 189 6.75 -4.73 -5.16
C ALA A 189 5.42 -5.35 -5.62
N LEU A 190 4.74 -6.08 -4.73
CA LEU A 190 3.45 -6.68 -5.02
C LEU A 190 2.35 -5.63 -5.22
N LEU A 191 2.31 -4.58 -4.39
CA LEU A 191 1.40 -3.45 -4.55
C LEU A 191 1.61 -2.69 -5.85
N LYS A 192 2.87 -2.45 -6.23
CA LYS A 192 3.21 -1.77 -7.48
C LYS A 192 2.82 -2.58 -8.71
N TRP A 193 2.97 -3.89 -8.66
CA TRP A 193 2.48 -4.77 -9.73
C TRP A 193 0.94 -4.76 -9.83
N ILE A 194 0.24 -4.78 -8.70
CA ILE A 194 -1.23 -4.69 -8.64
C ILE A 194 -1.72 -3.35 -9.22
N SER A 195 -1.11 -2.22 -8.82
CA SER A 195 -1.52 -0.89 -9.29
C SER A 195 -1.25 -0.67 -10.79
N GLN A 196 -0.28 -1.39 -11.35
CA GLN A 196 -0.01 -1.42 -12.80
C GLN A 196 -1.00 -2.31 -13.59
N GLY A 197 -1.97 -2.93 -12.93
CA GLY A 197 -2.99 -3.75 -13.59
C GLY A 197 -2.54 -5.18 -13.87
N PHE A 198 -1.61 -5.72 -13.08
CA PHE A 198 -1.07 -7.07 -13.19
C PHE A 198 -0.35 -7.34 -14.54
N PRO A 199 0.65 -6.54 -14.96
CA PRO A 199 1.38 -6.84 -16.19
C PRO A 199 2.04 -8.23 -16.12
N LYS A 200 1.91 -9.01 -17.20
CA LYS A 200 2.55 -10.33 -17.33
C LYS A 200 4.06 -10.21 -17.53
#